data_AF-A0A1G2PEQ9-F1
#
_entry.id   AF-A0A1G2PEQ9-F1
#
_cell.length_a   1.000
_cell.length_b   1.000
_cell.length_c   1.000
_cell.angle_alpha   90.00
_cell.angle_beta   90.00
_cell.angle_gamma   90.00
#
_symmetry.space_group_name_H-M   'P 1'
#
loop_
_entity.id
_entity.type
_entity.pdbx_description
1 polymer ?
#
loop_
_entity_poly.entity_id
_entity_poly.type
_entity_poly.pdbx_seq_one_letter_code
_entity_poly.pdbx_strand_id
1 'polypeptide(L)' 'MRKSCTICGKTSVMASTRKLLRGHYNRTSRVRKYPNLQWATLPVSKNGVAKGTRILACASCIKGLAKGK' A
#
# COMPACT_ATOMS: atom_id res chain seq x y z
N MET A 1 12.07 10.34 -2.06
CA MET A 1 11.63 9.13 -1.31
C MET A 1 10.98 8.13 -2.25
N ARG A 2 11.34 6.84 -2.15
CA ARG A 2 10.65 5.77 -2.87
C ARG A 2 9.21 5.66 -2.36
N LYS A 3 8.21 5.61 -3.27
CA LYS A 3 6.80 5.36 -2.92
C LYS A 3 6.60 3.90 -2.53
N SER A 4 7.14 3.53 -1.37
CA SER A 4 7.08 2.19 -0.79
C SER A 4 6.57 2.24 0.65
N CYS A 5 5.84 1.20 1.06
CA CYS A 5 5.44 1.06 2.44
C CYS A 5 6.66 0.68 3.30
N THR A 6 6.91 1.45 4.35
CA THR A 6 7.98 1.18 5.33
C THR A 6 7.75 -0.10 6.14
N ILE A 7 6.49 -0.48 6.38
CA ILE A 7 6.15 -1.66 7.19
C ILE A 7 6.24 -2.95 6.36
N CYS A 8 5.61 -3.01 5.19
CA CYS A 8 5.47 -4.26 4.41
C CYS A 8 6.22 -4.27 3.08
N GLY A 9 6.98 -3.22 2.77
CA GLY A 9 7.77 -3.13 1.54
C GLY A 9 6.95 -2.99 0.24
N LYS A 10 5.61 -2.97 0.29
CA LYS A 10 4.75 -2.86 -0.90
C LYS A 10 5.17 -1.68 -1.77
N THR A 11 5.40 -1.97 -3.05
CA THR A 11 5.75 -1.00 -4.10
C THR A 11 4.69 -0.99 -5.19
N SER A 12 4.84 -0.09 -6.17
CA SER A 12 4.00 -0.14 -7.35
C SER A 12 4.28 -1.38 -8.20
N VAL A 13 3.24 -1.86 -8.88
CA VAL A 13 3.32 -2.98 -9.84
C VAL A 13 2.76 -2.56 -11.19
N MET A 14 3.24 -3.18 -12.26
CA MET A 14 2.67 -2.99 -13.60
C MET A 14 1.59 -4.04 -13.83
N ALA A 15 0.37 -3.61 -14.15
CA ALA A 15 -0.74 -4.52 -14.42
C ALA A 15 -1.56 -4.02 -15.62
N SER A 16 -2.04 -4.95 -16.44
CA SER A 16 -2.99 -4.62 -17.51
C SER A 16 -4.33 -4.22 -16.92
N THR A 17 -4.90 -3.11 -17.37
CA THR A 17 -6.31 -2.84 -17.14
C THR A 17 -7.17 -3.71 -18.06
N ARG A 18 -8.37 -4.05 -17.60
CA ARG A 18 -9.37 -4.77 -18.38
C ARG A 18 -10.59 -3.86 -18.49
N LYS A 19 -11.09 -3.64 -19.69
CA LYS A 19 -12.39 -2.99 -19.94
C LYS A 19 -13.38 -4.10 -20.26
N LEU A 20 -14.58 -4.03 -19.66
CA LEU A 20 -15.70 -4.99 -19.82
C LEU A 20 -15.42 -6.41 -19.24
N LEU A 21 -15.48 -6.52 -17.91
CA LEU A 21 -15.07 -7.72 -17.16
C LEU A 21 -15.95 -8.98 -17.29
N ARG A 22 -17.14 -8.91 -17.92
CA ARG A 22 -18.13 -10.01 -17.93
C ARG A 22 -18.53 -10.56 -19.31
N GLY A 23 -17.96 -10.07 -20.42
CA GLY A 23 -18.32 -10.56 -21.76
C GLY A 23 -17.31 -10.33 -22.88
N HIS A 24 -16.56 -9.21 -22.86
CA HIS A 24 -15.54 -8.90 -23.86
C HIS A 24 -14.21 -8.62 -23.19
N TYR A 25 -13.34 -9.64 -23.15
CA TYR A 25 -12.10 -9.60 -22.38
C TYR A 25 -10.95 -8.89 -23.11
N ASN A 26 -11.16 -7.60 -23.42
CA ASN A 26 -10.14 -6.82 -24.12
C ASN A 26 -9.08 -6.32 -23.14
N ARG A 27 -7.90 -6.94 -23.18
CA ARG A 27 -6.70 -6.45 -22.49
C ARG A 27 -6.34 -5.07 -23.06
N THR A 28 -6.29 -4.06 -22.20
CA THR A 28 -5.80 -2.73 -22.58
C THR A 28 -4.34 -2.55 -22.19
N SER A 29 -3.81 -1.33 -22.34
CA SER A 29 -2.44 -0.98 -21.99
C SER A 29 -2.08 -1.34 -20.54
N ARG A 30 -0.79 -1.62 -20.30
CA ARG A 30 -0.26 -1.82 -18.94
C ARG A 30 -0.19 -0.48 -18.23
N VAL A 31 -0.81 -0.41 -17.06
CA VAL A 31 -0.82 0.78 -16.22
C VAL A 31 -0.13 0.45 -14.89
N ARG A 32 0.58 1.42 -14.34
CA ARG A 32 1.18 1.30 -13.01
C ARG A 32 0.09 1.38 -11.94
N LYS A 33 0.02 0.38 -11.08
CA LYS A 33 -0.86 0.36 -9.91
C LYS A 33 -0.03 0.67 -8.67
N TYR A 34 -0.44 1.66 -7.91
CA TYR A 34 0.25 2.09 -6.69
C TYR A 34 -0.45 1.53 -5.44
N PRO A 35 0.32 1.16 -4.41
CA PRO A 35 -0.27 0.89 -3.11
C PRO A 35 -0.90 2.16 -2.53
N ASN A 36 -1.98 2.02 -1.77
CA ASN A 36 -2.59 3.12 -1.02
C ASN A 36 -1.68 3.50 0.16
N LEU A 37 -0.71 4.38 -0.10
CA LEU A 37 0.26 4.88 0.87
C LEU A 37 -0.27 6.16 1.52
N GLN A 38 -0.19 6.21 2.83
CA GLN A 38 -0.63 7.33 3.64
C GLN A 38 0.42 7.64 4.71
N TRP A 39 0.49 8.89 5.13
CA TRP A 39 1.31 9.28 6.26
C TRP A 39 0.58 8.94 7.55
N ALA A 40 1.26 8.25 8.47
CA ALA A 40 0.71 7.89 9.76
C ALA A 40 1.78 7.95 10.85
N THR A 41 1.34 8.29 12.06
CA THR A 41 2.17 8.21 13.27
C THR A 41 2.00 6.83 13.88
N LEU A 42 3.10 6.13 14.16
CA LEU A 42 3.05 4.79 14.74
C LEU A 42 2.63 4.84 16.22
N PRO A 43 1.53 4.17 16.62
CA PRO A 43 1.16 4.05 18.03
C PRO A 43 2.00 3.02 18.80
N VAL A 44 2.63 2.08 18.08
CA VAL A 44 3.41 0.97 18.64
C VAL A 44 4.70 0.82 17.83
N SER A 45 5.79 0.39 18.48
CA SER A 45 7.04 0.06 17.79
C SER A 45 6.83 -1.16 16.89
N LYS A 46 7.16 -1.04 15.60
CA LYS A 46 7.00 -2.14 14.63
C LYS A 46 8.08 -2.09 13.56
N ASN A 47 8.66 -3.25 13.24
CA ASN A 47 9.70 -3.41 12.20
C ASN A 47 10.89 -2.45 12.37
N GLY A 48 11.39 -2.29 13.61
CA GLY A 48 12.52 -1.42 13.92
C GLY A 48 12.20 0.08 13.94
N VAL A 49 10.95 0.47 13.75
CA VAL A 49 10.52 1.86 13.81
C VAL A 49 9.89 2.16 15.18
N ALA A 50 10.44 3.15 15.90
CA ALA A 50 10.00 3.54 17.23
C ALA A 50 8.57 4.12 17.26
N LYS A 51 7.91 3.99 18.42
CA LYS A 51 6.62 4.61 18.71
C LYS A 51 6.71 6.14 18.57
N GLY A 52 5.65 6.77 18.04
CA GLY A 52 5.56 8.22 17.86
C GLY A 52 6.23 8.76 16.59
N THR A 53 6.92 7.91 15.82
CA THR A 53 7.52 8.32 14.55
C THR A 53 6.49 8.42 13.44
N ARG A 54 6.69 9.40 12.55
CA ARG A 54 5.87 9.58 11.35
C ARG A 54 6.46 8.77 10.19
N ILE A 55 5.67 7.88 9.63
CA ILE A 55 6.08 7.02 8.51
C ILE A 55 5.11 7.06 7.36
N LEU A 56 5.62 6.71 6.17
CA LEU A 56 4.79 6.42 5.00
C LEU A 56 4.42 4.93 5.02
N ALA A 57 3.15 4.63 5.25
CA ALA A 57 2.65 3.26 5.42
C ALA A 57 1.41 2.98 4.57
N CYS A 58 1.17 1.72 4.29
CA CYS A 58 0.01 1.29 3.51
C CYS A 58 -1.28 1.34 4.36
N ALA A 59 -2.43 1.68 3.77
CA ALA A 59 -3.70 1.74 4.50
C ALA A 59 -4.05 0.43 5.22
N SER A 60 -3.76 -0.74 4.63
CA SER A 60 -3.98 -2.04 5.30
C SER A 60 -3.05 -2.24 6.50
N CYS A 61 -1.84 -1.70 6.44
CA CYS A 61 -0.84 -1.74 7.51
C CYS A 61 -1.28 -0.86 8.67
N ILE A 62 -1.75 0.36 8.37
CA ILE A 62 -2.29 1.31 9.35
C ILE A 62 -3.51 0.72 10.07
N LYS A 63 -4.44 0.13 9.32
CA LYS A 63 -5.61 -0.55 9.91
C LYS A 63 -5.21 -1.69 10.85
N GLY A 64 -4.15 -2.44 10.52
CA GLY A 64 -3.64 -3.50 11.39
C GLY A 64 -3.00 -3.00 12.68
N LEU A 65 -2.41 -1.79 12.67
CA LEU A 65 -1.83 -1.17 13.86
C LEU A 65 -2.89 -0.75 14.89
N ALA A 66 -4.05 -0.28 14.42
CA ALA A 66 -5.16 0.13 15.29
C ALA A 66 -5.93 -1.04 15.94
N LYS A 67 -5.68 -2.28 15.49
CA LYS A 67 -6.36 -3.49 15.98
C LYS A 67 -5.55 -4.27 17.03
N GLY A 68 -4.29 -3.90 17.27
CA GLY A 68 -3.50 -4.48 18.35
C GLY A 68 -4.03 -4.01 19.69
N LYS A 69 -4.30 -4.96 20.60
CA LYS A 69 -4.74 -4.73 21.99
C LYS A 69 -3.93 -3.64 22.68
#